data_AF-A0A7S3LC20-F1
#
_entry.id   AF-A0A7S3LC20-F1
#
_cell.length_a   1.000
_cell.length_b   1.000
_cell.length_c   1.000
_cell.angle_alpha   90.00
_cell.angle_beta   90.00
_cell.angle_gamma   90.00
#
_symmetry.space_group_name_H-M   'P 1'
#
loop_
_entity.id
_entity.type
_entity.pdbx_description
1 polymer ?
#
loop_
_entity_poly.entity_id
_entity_poly.type
_entity_poly.pdbx_seq_one_letter_code
_entity_poly.pdbx_strand_id
1 'polypeptide(L)'
;LRMVMVWDPRPSDEKHVQNVVELPEGGYEFEKLQLKFEISTWFSKLENGPNTTNMEGEVEPIAHIVQDPKRGGPYLYQLLFRRYDILLVLGKTGNQKERHNSVQRAVSQMRSGVPVLLECIPAHAALCTNYSCTFETAQEMNATLELMKDVSVREKCVQEGLELS
;
A
#
# COMPACT_ATOMS: atom_id res chain seq x y z
N LEU A 1 6.89 -8.37 -10.56
CA LEU A 1 6.22 -7.14 -10.09
C LEU A 1 6.74 -6.84 -8.69
N ARG A 2 7.11 -5.60 -8.38
CA ARG A 2 7.53 -5.18 -7.05
C ARG A 2 6.31 -4.82 -6.22
N MET A 3 6.17 -5.45 -5.06
CA MET A 3 5.04 -5.28 -4.18
C MET A 3 5.48 -4.75 -2.83
N VAL A 4 4.68 -3.86 -2.25
CA VAL A 4 4.91 -3.40 -0.88
C VAL A 4 3.69 -3.62 -0.02
N MET A 5 3.95 -4.09 1.20
CA MET A 5 2.99 -4.07 2.27
C MET A 5 3.37 -2.98 3.26
N VAL A 6 2.50 -1.99 3.40
CA VAL A 6 2.76 -0.81 4.25
C VAL A 6 2.14 -1.04 5.63
N TRP A 7 2.88 -1.68 6.54
CA TRP A 7 2.30 -2.07 7.83
C TRP A 7 3.28 -2.31 8.99
N ASP A 8 2.86 -1.89 10.20
CA ASP A 8 3.36 -2.38 11.49
C ASP A 8 2.38 -3.46 12.03
N PRO A 9 2.63 -4.76 11.75
CA PRO A 9 1.85 -5.85 12.31
C PRO A 9 2.02 -5.93 13.82
N ARG A 10 0.93 -6.17 14.54
CA ARG A 10 1.03 -6.73 15.90
C ARG A 10 1.18 -8.25 15.82
N PRO A 11 1.57 -8.94 16.89
CA PRO A 11 1.70 -10.41 16.85
C PRO A 11 0.40 -11.16 16.50
N SER A 12 -0.77 -10.63 16.88
CA SER A 12 -2.09 -11.17 16.51
C SER A 12 -2.37 -11.08 15.01
N ASP A 13 -1.84 -10.01 14.45
CA ASP A 13 -1.93 -9.52 13.09
C ASP A 13 -0.97 -10.38 12.21
N GLU A 14 0.22 -10.74 12.71
CA GLU A 14 1.18 -11.64 12.03
C GLU A 14 0.64 -13.06 11.81
N LYS A 15 -0.07 -13.64 12.80
CA LYS A 15 -0.68 -14.97 12.63
C LYS A 15 -1.77 -14.96 11.56
N HIS A 16 -2.59 -13.91 11.54
CA HIS A 16 -3.60 -13.72 10.49
C HIS A 16 -2.94 -13.64 9.12
N VAL A 17 -1.86 -12.84 9.00
CA VAL A 17 -1.11 -12.71 7.75
C VAL A 17 -0.37 -13.98 7.34
N GLN A 18 0.23 -14.73 8.26
CA GLN A 18 0.84 -16.03 7.93
C GLN A 18 -0.17 -17.04 7.41
N ASN A 19 -1.42 -16.99 7.90
CA ASN A 19 -2.48 -17.88 7.45
C ASN A 19 -3.14 -17.43 6.13
N VAL A 20 -3.16 -16.11 5.86
CA VAL A 20 -3.81 -15.52 4.67
C VAL A 20 -2.82 -15.32 3.52
N VAL A 21 -1.53 -15.18 3.82
CA VAL A 21 -0.49 -14.81 2.85
C VAL A 21 0.62 -15.86 2.90
N GLU A 22 0.37 -17.02 2.28
CA GLU A 22 1.48 -17.77 1.67
C GLU A 22 1.91 -16.97 0.44
N LEU A 23 3.00 -16.21 0.59
CA LEU A 23 3.55 -15.40 -0.51
C LEU A 23 3.95 -16.35 -1.65
N PRO A 24 3.59 -16.05 -2.91
CA PRO A 24 3.90 -16.94 -4.02
C PRO A 24 5.41 -17.18 -4.14
N GLU A 25 5.81 -18.45 -4.24
CA GLU A 25 7.19 -18.88 -4.47
C GLU A 25 7.62 -18.52 -5.91
N GLY A 26 8.01 -17.26 -6.13
CA GLY A 26 8.62 -16.77 -7.37
C GLY A 26 7.87 -15.63 -8.06
N GLY A 27 8.63 -14.63 -8.56
CA GLY A 27 8.12 -13.56 -9.46
C GLY A 27 7.76 -12.21 -8.81
N TYR A 28 7.81 -12.11 -7.47
CA TYR A 28 7.47 -10.91 -6.72
C TYR A 28 8.52 -10.57 -5.66
N GLU A 29 8.97 -9.31 -5.63
CA GLU A 29 9.81 -8.78 -4.55
C GLU A 29 8.90 -8.10 -3.53
N PHE A 30 8.95 -8.56 -2.28
CA PHE A 30 8.11 -8.04 -1.20
C PHE A 30 8.92 -7.24 -0.19
N GLU A 31 8.50 -5.98 0.02
CA GLU A 31 9.04 -5.15 1.08
C GLU A 31 7.98 -4.86 2.16
N LYS A 32 8.38 -5.00 3.44
CA LYS A 32 7.53 -4.69 4.60
C LYS A 32 7.97 -3.36 5.20
N LEU A 33 7.15 -2.32 5.07
CA LEU A 33 7.44 -1.02 5.68
C LEU A 33 6.96 -0.98 7.13
N GLN A 34 7.89 -1.14 8.08
CA GLN A 34 7.59 -1.01 9.51
C GLN A 34 7.44 0.47 9.91
N LEU A 35 6.22 0.88 10.29
CA LEU A 35 5.83 2.26 10.59
C LEU A 35 6.36 2.83 11.93
N LYS A 36 7.19 2.08 12.66
CA LYS A 36 7.83 2.58 13.90
C LYS A 36 8.91 3.65 13.63
N PHE A 37 9.28 3.84 12.36
CA PHE A 37 10.21 4.88 11.92
C PHE A 37 9.46 6.07 11.32
N GLU A 38 9.96 7.29 11.58
CA GLU A 38 9.51 8.47 10.83
C GLU A 38 9.76 8.26 9.32
N ILE A 39 8.73 8.49 8.50
CA ILE A 39 8.77 8.23 7.05
C ILE A 39 9.96 8.92 6.38
N SER A 40 10.35 10.11 6.83
CA SER A 40 11.53 10.86 6.39
C SER A 40 12.86 10.12 6.61
N THR A 41 13.00 9.42 7.73
CA THR A 41 14.19 8.63 8.07
C THR A 41 14.27 7.39 7.19
N TRP A 42 13.14 6.73 6.95
CA TRP A 42 13.08 5.58 6.07
C TRP A 42 13.37 5.98 4.62
N PHE A 43 12.76 7.07 4.16
CA PHE A 43 12.93 7.56 2.80
C PHE A 43 14.36 8.00 2.52
N SER A 44 15.02 8.68 3.46
CA SER A 44 16.45 9.03 3.34
C SER A 44 17.36 7.80 3.23
N LYS A 45 17.02 6.69 3.90
CA LYS A 45 17.77 5.43 3.78
C LYS A 45 17.56 4.80 2.40
N LEU A 46 16.33 4.81 1.89
CA LEU A 46 16.03 4.31 0.54
C LEU A 46 16.80 5.10 -0.53
N GLU A 47 16.86 6.42 -0.39
CA GLU A 47 17.58 7.32 -1.32
C GLU A 47 19.10 7.29 -1.17
N ASN A 48 19.64 6.60 -0.16
CA ASN A 48 21.04 6.68 0.24
C ASN A 48 21.51 8.15 0.42
N GLY A 49 20.64 9.03 0.90
CA GLY A 49 20.93 10.46 0.97
C GLY A 49 19.76 11.34 1.45
N PRO A 50 19.99 12.65 1.62
CA PRO A 50 18.99 13.58 2.14
C PRO A 50 18.02 14.12 1.07
N ASN A 51 18.19 13.71 -0.19
CA ASN A 51 17.43 14.22 -1.34
C ASN A 51 16.58 13.09 -1.94
N THR A 52 15.48 13.47 -2.58
CA THR A 52 14.66 12.56 -3.38
C THR A 52 14.31 13.21 -4.72
N THR A 53 13.89 12.38 -5.67
CA THR A 53 13.15 12.85 -6.85
C THR A 53 11.67 13.05 -6.47
N ASN A 54 11.09 14.20 -6.83
CA ASN A 54 9.68 14.52 -6.60
C ASN A 54 8.78 13.98 -7.72
N MET A 55 7.48 14.33 -7.69
CA MET A 55 6.50 13.82 -8.66
C MET A 55 6.73 14.35 -10.07
N GLU A 56 7.41 15.49 -10.20
CA GLU A 56 7.76 16.17 -11.44
C GLU A 56 9.10 15.67 -12.02
N GLY A 57 9.82 14.80 -11.31
CA GLY A 57 11.11 14.29 -11.74
C GLY A 57 12.30 15.16 -11.29
N GLU A 58 12.08 16.15 -10.43
CA GLU A 58 13.11 17.06 -9.94
C GLU A 58 13.70 16.58 -8.61
N VAL A 59 15.00 16.82 -8.40
CA VAL A 59 15.67 16.47 -7.14
C VAL A 59 15.45 17.57 -6.11
N GLU A 60 14.92 17.22 -4.93
CA GLU A 60 14.76 18.15 -3.82
C GLU A 60 15.08 17.50 -2.45
N PRO A 61 15.40 18.31 -1.41
CA PRO A 61 15.66 17.78 -0.08
C PRO A 61 14.39 17.21 0.58
N ILE A 62 14.51 16.05 1.21
CA ILE A 62 13.42 15.40 1.97
C ILE A 62 12.92 16.33 3.08
N ALA A 63 13.83 17.06 3.75
CA ALA A 63 13.48 18.02 4.80
C ALA A 63 12.56 19.14 4.28
N HIS A 64 12.73 19.57 3.02
CA HIS A 64 11.90 20.60 2.41
C HIS A 64 10.47 20.10 2.20
N ILE A 65 10.31 18.87 1.73
CA ILE A 65 9.00 18.21 1.58
C ILE A 65 8.29 18.10 2.94
N VAL A 66 9.01 17.66 3.97
CA VAL A 66 8.43 17.45 5.32
C VAL A 66 7.95 18.76 5.95
N GLN A 67 8.68 19.85 5.73
CA GLN A 67 8.35 21.17 6.28
C GLN A 67 7.27 21.91 5.48
N ASP A 68 6.98 21.47 4.26
CA ASP A 68 5.94 22.08 3.42
C ASP A 68 4.54 21.71 3.94
N PRO A 69 3.73 22.69 4.38
CA PRO A 69 2.38 22.45 4.91
C PRO A 69 1.40 21.87 3.88
N LYS A 70 1.70 21.96 2.58
CA LYS A 70 0.87 21.38 1.50
C LYS A 70 1.24 19.94 1.16
N ARG A 71 2.43 19.46 1.57
CA ARG A 71 2.98 18.15 1.19
C ARG A 71 3.20 17.25 2.40
N GLY A 72 4.20 17.56 3.22
CA GLY A 72 4.52 16.85 4.45
C GLY A 72 4.77 15.34 4.28
N GLY A 73 4.58 14.60 5.37
CA GLY A 73 4.71 13.14 5.41
C GLY A 73 3.81 12.39 4.40
N PRO A 74 2.53 12.75 4.20
CA PRO A 74 1.67 12.10 3.21
C PRO A 74 2.23 12.11 1.79
N TYR A 75 2.90 13.20 1.38
CA TYR A 75 3.54 13.27 0.06
C TYR A 75 4.70 12.27 -0.08
N LEU A 76 5.52 12.10 0.98
CA LEU A 76 6.58 11.09 0.99
C LEU A 76 6.02 9.67 0.85
N TYR A 77 4.87 9.37 1.47
CA TYR A 77 4.20 8.08 1.26
C TYR A 77 3.74 7.91 -0.20
N GLN A 78 3.23 8.95 -0.85
CA GLN A 78 2.86 8.86 -2.28
C GLN A 78 4.08 8.61 -3.17
N LEU A 79 5.18 9.34 -2.96
CA LEU A 79 6.44 9.11 -3.68
C LEU A 79 6.96 7.69 -3.46
N LEU A 80 6.83 7.16 -2.24
CA LEU A 80 7.21 5.80 -1.92
C LEU A 80 6.36 4.78 -2.67
N PHE A 81 5.05 4.91 -2.59
CA PHE A 81 4.11 3.96 -3.18
C PHE A 81 4.31 3.83 -4.69
N ARG A 82 4.56 4.94 -5.40
CA ARG A 82 4.81 4.96 -6.85
C ARG A 82 6.06 4.21 -7.31
N ARG A 83 6.90 3.72 -6.40
CA ARG A 83 8.05 2.86 -6.73
C ARG A 83 7.66 1.40 -6.91
N TYR A 84 6.47 1.02 -6.47
CA TYR A 84 5.97 -0.34 -6.52
C TYR A 84 4.91 -0.47 -7.60
N ASP A 85 4.78 -1.69 -8.13
CA ASP A 85 3.80 -1.99 -9.15
C ASP A 85 2.42 -2.25 -8.54
N ILE A 86 2.38 -2.74 -7.28
CA ILE A 86 1.15 -3.08 -6.54
C ILE A 86 1.36 -2.78 -5.05
N LEU A 87 0.33 -2.23 -4.41
CA LEU A 87 0.28 -2.05 -2.95
C LEU A 87 -0.63 -3.11 -2.32
N LEU A 88 -0.12 -3.88 -1.35
CA LEU A 88 -0.92 -4.85 -0.61
C LEU A 88 -1.49 -4.21 0.66
N VAL A 89 -2.82 -4.19 0.78
CA VAL A 89 -3.54 -3.72 1.97
C VAL A 89 -4.20 -4.89 2.68
N LEU A 90 -3.66 -5.20 3.86
CA LEU A 90 -4.25 -6.17 4.77
C LEU A 90 -5.12 -5.49 5.81
N GLY A 91 -6.25 -6.14 6.11
CA GLY A 91 -7.24 -5.67 7.04
C GLY A 91 -6.84 -5.88 8.50
N LYS A 92 -7.21 -4.95 9.38
CA LYS A 92 -7.16 -5.17 10.83
C LYS A 92 -8.54 -5.55 11.36
N THR A 93 -8.65 -6.70 12.01
CA THR A 93 -9.90 -7.24 12.56
C THR A 93 -10.13 -6.93 14.04
N GLY A 94 -9.25 -6.13 14.66
CA GLY A 94 -9.32 -5.81 16.09
C GLY A 94 -10.41 -4.79 16.45
N ASN A 95 -10.08 -3.86 17.36
CA ASN A 95 -11.08 -2.92 17.89
C ASN A 95 -11.57 -1.89 16.85
N GLN A 96 -12.59 -1.11 17.17
CA GLN A 96 -13.18 -0.12 16.25
C GLN A 96 -12.15 0.89 15.69
N LYS A 97 -11.19 1.34 16.52
CA LYS A 97 -10.12 2.24 16.08
C LYS A 97 -9.23 1.59 15.03
N GLU A 98 -8.89 0.32 15.21
CA GLU A 98 -8.07 -0.42 14.26
C GLU A 98 -8.79 -0.65 12.94
N ARG A 99 -10.09 -0.98 12.99
CA ARG A 99 -10.93 -1.08 11.79
C ARG A 99 -10.99 0.24 11.02
N HIS A 100 -11.18 1.35 11.72
CA HIS A 100 -11.18 2.68 11.11
C HIS A 100 -9.83 3.03 10.46
N ASN A 101 -8.73 2.78 11.17
CA ASN A 101 -7.38 2.99 10.66
C ASN A 101 -7.05 2.07 9.46
N SER A 102 -7.67 0.89 9.38
CA SER A 102 -7.57 -0.02 8.24
C SER A 102 -8.17 0.61 6.99
N VAL A 103 -9.40 1.14 7.09
CA VAL A 103 -10.08 1.83 5.99
C VAL A 103 -9.31 3.07 5.54
N GLN A 104 -8.87 3.92 6.48
CA GLN A 104 -8.08 5.12 6.16
C GLN A 104 -6.79 4.77 5.39
N ARG A 105 -6.15 3.65 5.72
CA ARG A 105 -4.95 3.16 5.03
C ARG A 105 -5.29 2.71 3.62
N ALA A 106 -6.35 1.93 3.44
CA ALA A 106 -6.81 1.47 2.14
C ALA A 106 -7.07 2.68 1.21
N VAL A 107 -7.86 3.64 1.68
CA VAL A 107 -8.18 4.88 0.95
C VAL A 107 -6.91 5.69 0.64
N SER A 108 -6.00 5.84 1.61
CA SER A 108 -4.74 6.56 1.39
C SER A 108 -3.87 5.91 0.32
N GLN A 109 -3.86 4.59 0.23
CA GLN A 109 -3.10 3.85 -0.79
C GLN A 109 -3.80 3.91 -2.15
N MET A 110 -5.12 3.84 -2.20
CA MET A 110 -5.90 4.02 -3.44
C MET A 110 -5.66 5.38 -4.09
N ARG A 111 -5.46 6.45 -3.28
CA ARG A 111 -5.11 7.81 -3.77
C ARG A 111 -3.70 7.93 -4.37
N SER A 112 -2.86 6.90 -4.27
CA SER A 112 -1.46 6.98 -4.72
C SER A 112 -1.28 6.94 -6.24
N GLY A 113 -2.31 6.47 -6.96
CA GLY A 113 -2.22 6.17 -8.39
C GLY A 113 -1.52 4.84 -8.69
N VAL A 114 -1.32 3.99 -7.67
CA VAL A 114 -0.77 2.63 -7.78
C VAL A 114 -1.89 1.65 -7.45
N PRO A 115 -2.05 0.54 -8.20
CA PRO A 115 -3.12 -0.39 -7.95
C PRO A 115 -2.96 -1.05 -6.58
N VAL A 116 -4.08 -1.19 -5.87
CA VAL A 116 -4.14 -1.78 -4.53
C VAL A 116 -4.69 -3.20 -4.65
N LEU A 117 -4.04 -4.17 -4.02
CA LEU A 117 -4.61 -5.47 -3.75
C LEU A 117 -5.17 -5.46 -2.33
N LEU A 118 -6.50 -5.46 -2.21
CA LEU A 118 -7.20 -5.22 -0.94
C LEU A 118 -7.78 -6.50 -0.35
N GLU A 119 -7.42 -6.80 0.89
CA GLU A 119 -8.06 -7.87 1.65
C GLU A 119 -9.50 -7.50 2.04
N CYS A 120 -10.46 -8.34 1.66
CA CYS A 120 -11.86 -8.17 1.98
C CYS A 120 -12.21 -8.77 3.34
N ILE A 121 -12.23 -7.89 4.34
CA ILE A 121 -12.71 -8.18 5.68
C ILE A 121 -13.93 -7.30 5.99
N PRO A 122 -14.71 -7.58 7.06
CA PRO A 122 -15.86 -6.76 7.43
C PRO A 122 -15.57 -5.26 7.58
N ALA A 123 -14.33 -4.87 7.93
CA ALA A 123 -13.93 -3.47 8.00
C ALA A 123 -13.82 -2.80 6.61
N HIS A 124 -13.51 -3.56 5.56
CA HIS A 124 -13.37 -3.09 4.18
C HIS A 124 -14.59 -3.38 3.31
N ALA A 125 -15.66 -3.97 3.87
CA ALA A 125 -16.82 -4.43 3.09
C ALA A 125 -17.38 -3.37 2.13
N ALA A 126 -17.44 -2.10 2.56
CA ALA A 126 -17.91 -1.01 1.72
C ALA A 126 -17.01 -0.72 0.51
N LEU A 127 -15.68 -0.90 0.65
CA LEU A 127 -14.72 -0.75 -0.44
C LEU A 127 -14.80 -1.95 -1.38
N CYS A 128 -14.88 -3.16 -0.82
CA CYS A 128 -14.90 -4.42 -1.57
C CYS A 128 -16.05 -4.54 -2.56
N THR A 129 -17.22 -3.96 -2.27
CA THR A 129 -18.39 -4.02 -3.15
C THR A 129 -18.14 -3.38 -4.51
N ASN A 130 -17.30 -2.34 -4.57
CA ASN A 130 -17.08 -1.52 -5.76
C ASN A 130 -15.63 -1.56 -6.24
N TYR A 131 -14.81 -2.44 -5.67
CA TYR A 131 -13.38 -2.55 -5.98
C TYR A 131 -13.06 -3.95 -6.48
N SER A 132 -12.56 -4.06 -7.72
CA SER A 132 -12.34 -5.36 -8.36
C SER A 132 -11.04 -6.05 -7.93
N CYS A 133 -10.09 -5.32 -7.37
CA CYS A 133 -8.75 -5.84 -7.05
C CYS A 133 -8.67 -6.24 -5.58
N THR A 134 -9.46 -7.26 -5.25
CA THR A 134 -9.70 -7.73 -3.90
C THR A 134 -9.41 -9.23 -3.75
N PHE A 135 -9.34 -9.68 -2.50
CA PHE A 135 -9.23 -11.10 -2.14
C PHE A 135 -9.71 -11.35 -0.70
N GLU A 136 -10.25 -12.53 -0.44
CA GLU A 136 -10.59 -13.02 0.91
C GLU A 136 -9.68 -14.18 1.34
N THR A 137 -9.11 -14.91 0.37
CA THR A 137 -8.28 -16.10 0.62
C THR A 137 -6.93 -16.00 -0.07
N ALA A 138 -5.95 -16.81 0.36
CA ALA A 138 -4.64 -16.90 -0.28
C ALA A 138 -4.74 -17.32 -1.77
N GLN A 139 -5.67 -18.22 -2.08
CA GLN A 139 -5.91 -18.66 -3.45
C GLN A 139 -6.44 -17.52 -4.33
N GLU A 140 -7.38 -16.73 -3.83
CA GLU A 140 -7.89 -15.54 -4.53
C GLU A 140 -6.81 -14.48 -4.68
N MET A 141 -6.00 -14.24 -3.65
CA MET A 141 -4.86 -13.32 -3.73
C MET A 141 -3.94 -13.69 -4.90
N ASN A 142 -3.56 -14.97 -5.01
CA ASN A 142 -2.72 -15.46 -6.10
C ASN A 142 -3.40 -15.33 -7.47
N ALA A 143 -4.69 -15.66 -7.57
CA ALA A 143 -5.45 -15.51 -8.81
C ALA A 143 -5.52 -14.03 -9.25
N THR A 144 -5.80 -13.11 -8.33
CA THR A 144 -5.84 -11.67 -8.61
C THR A 144 -4.45 -11.15 -9.00
N LEU A 145 -3.38 -11.61 -8.34
CA LEU A 145 -2.00 -11.23 -8.68
C LEU A 145 -1.59 -11.65 -10.09
N GLU A 146 -2.04 -12.82 -10.56
CA GLU A 146 -1.81 -13.26 -11.93
C GLU A 146 -2.53 -12.35 -12.93
N LEU A 147 -3.78 -11.96 -12.65
CA LEU A 147 -4.52 -11.00 -13.49
C LEU A 147 -3.85 -9.62 -13.52
N MET A 148 -3.32 -9.16 -12.38
CA MET A 148 -2.63 -7.88 -12.27
C MET A 148 -1.28 -7.84 -12.99
N LYS A 149 -0.83 -8.93 -13.63
CA LYS A 149 0.28 -8.86 -14.61
C LYS A 149 -0.12 -8.06 -15.85
N ASP A 150 -1.40 -8.07 -16.21
CA ASP A 150 -1.98 -7.24 -17.26
C ASP A 150 -2.06 -5.77 -16.82
N VAL A 151 -1.54 -4.87 -17.67
CA VAL A 151 -1.55 -3.41 -17.43
C VAL A 151 -2.98 -2.88 -17.37
N SER A 152 -3.88 -3.35 -18.23
CA SER A 152 -5.26 -2.87 -18.30
C SER A 152 -6.04 -3.18 -17.02
N VAL A 153 -5.76 -4.33 -16.39
CA VAL A 153 -6.31 -4.69 -15.09
C VAL A 153 -5.80 -3.72 -14.02
N ARG A 154 -4.49 -3.43 -14.01
CA ARG A 154 -3.91 -2.46 -13.06
C ARG A 154 -4.48 -1.06 -13.22
N GLU A 155 -4.63 -0.57 -14.46
CA GLU A 155 -5.22 0.74 -14.74
C GLU A 155 -6.66 0.82 -14.24
N LYS A 156 -7.45 -0.24 -14.47
CA LYS A 156 -8.81 -0.34 -13.92
C LYS A 156 -8.82 -0.31 -12.39
N CYS A 157 -7.94 -1.08 -11.72
CA CYS A 157 -7.81 -1.04 -10.26
C CYS A 157 -7.47 0.37 -9.76
N VAL A 158 -6.65 1.14 -10.50
CA VAL A 158 -6.31 2.51 -10.12
C VAL A 158 -7.53 3.41 -10.27
N GLN A 159 -8.24 3.32 -11.39
CA GLN A 159 -9.43 4.13 -11.64
C GLN A 159 -10.51 3.90 -10.57
N GLU A 160 -10.88 2.64 -10.32
CA GLU A 160 -11.87 2.29 -9.29
C GLU A 160 -11.42 2.76 -7.90
N GLY A 161 -10.12 2.62 -7.59
CA GLY A 161 -9.56 3.08 -6.33
C GLY A 161 -9.70 4.59 -6.14
N LEU A 162 -9.44 5.37 -7.19
CA LEU A 162 -9.58 6.83 -7.16
C LEU A 162 -11.04 7.27 -7.00
N GLU A 163 -11.98 6.58 -7.65
CA GLU A 163 -13.43 6.86 -7.55
C GLU A 163 -13.99 6.59 -6.14
N LEU A 164 -13.38 5.66 -5.40
CA LEU A 164 -13.77 5.31 -4.03
C LEU A 164 -13.08 6.17 -2.96
N SER A 165 -12.09 6.97 -3.35
CA SER A 165 -11.15 7.59 -2.42
C SER A 165 -11.41 9.04 -2.06
#